data_AF-A0A7D3Y0T9-F1
#
_entry.id   AF-A0A7D3Y0T9-F1
#
_cell.length_a   1.000
_cell.length_b   1.000
_cell.length_c   1.000
_cell.angle_alpha   90.00
_cell.angle_beta   90.00
_cell.angle_gamma   90.00
#
_symmetry.space_group_name_H-M   'P 1'
#
loop_
_entity.id
_entity.type
_entity.pdbx_description
1 polymer ?
#
loop_
_entity_poly.entity_id
_entity_poly.type
_entity_poly.pdbx_seq_one_letter_code
_entity_poly.pdbx_strand_id
1 'polypeptide(L)'
;MIEWDRQRMEIERLRIEYKQKTDVEREQYFQSHIMPYFQKKVQELEHGLRGKEDHVQEKVWGSGGLVNSITSPRSIFEVKHGYLGEFEFLQRKILIEKVPVEILPEKQNVKLKETSSHEKNPDFKLILKEKSKELITEVKSPTSDDIKRVGRLVKNANNQYKKSSLETEHTFPEKFKMFPGRTQGSLEIQYNDKHVAVLDEAGVKKIEEQIREEFSPNKHRGVVQVGVYRNHELVLELQRDRQNQIVKTYPVREQTKELAATDQRSQLDVLKEVVSDNREKSKEVQKVLNQGRELER
;
A
#
# COMPACT_ATOMS: atom_id res chain seq x y z
N MET A 1 -9.52 5.58 -13.42
CA MET A 1 -8.10 5.81 -13.78
C MET A 1 -7.81 7.30 -14.02
N ILE A 2 -8.69 8.02 -14.73
CA ILE A 2 -8.50 9.43 -15.14
C ILE A 2 -8.33 10.45 -13.98
N GLU A 3 -9.04 10.27 -12.87
CA GLU A 3 -9.02 11.28 -11.78
C GLU A 3 -7.72 11.28 -10.96
N TRP A 4 -6.98 10.17 -10.93
CA TRP A 4 -5.72 10.07 -10.17
C TRP A 4 -4.54 10.65 -10.93
N ASP A 5 -4.47 10.35 -12.23
CA ASP A 5 -3.51 11.02 -13.10
C ASP A 5 -3.75 12.53 -13.07
N ARG A 6 -5.01 12.98 -12.98
CA ARG A 6 -5.35 14.38 -12.79
C ARG A 6 -4.84 14.96 -11.46
N GLN A 7 -5.08 14.29 -10.33
CA GLN A 7 -4.60 14.78 -9.03
C GLN A 7 -3.07 14.76 -8.91
N ARG A 8 -2.43 13.73 -9.47
CA ARG A 8 -0.97 13.64 -9.57
C ARG A 8 -0.40 14.73 -10.46
N MET A 9 -1.00 14.94 -11.64
CA MET A 9 -0.60 16.04 -12.53
C MET A 9 -0.81 17.39 -11.86
N GLU A 10 -1.86 17.57 -11.06
CA GLU A 10 -2.08 18.82 -10.31
C GLU A 10 -1.00 19.02 -9.25
N ILE A 11 -0.65 17.98 -8.47
CA ILE A 11 0.45 18.06 -7.49
C ILE A 11 1.78 18.36 -8.19
N GLU A 12 2.08 17.68 -9.30
CA GLU A 12 3.32 17.87 -10.04
C GLU A 12 3.36 19.25 -10.73
N ARG A 13 2.22 19.73 -11.23
CA ARG A 13 2.07 21.09 -11.75
C ARG A 13 2.33 22.11 -10.65
N LEU A 14 1.69 21.98 -9.48
CA LEU A 14 1.91 22.88 -8.33
C LEU A 14 3.38 22.91 -7.91
N ARG A 15 4.07 21.75 -7.98
CA ARG A 15 5.51 21.62 -7.70
C ARG A 15 6.37 22.33 -8.75
N ILE A 16 6.10 22.13 -10.03
CA ILE A 16 6.85 22.77 -11.12
C ILE A 16 6.69 24.29 -11.03
N GLU A 17 5.45 24.77 -10.88
CA GLU A 17 5.15 26.19 -10.72
C GLU A 17 5.88 26.77 -9.50
N TYR A 18 5.83 26.10 -8.34
CA TYR A 18 6.53 26.53 -7.14
C TYR A 18 8.06 26.61 -7.33
N LYS A 19 8.68 25.63 -8.00
CA LYS A 19 10.14 25.61 -8.23
C LYS A 19 10.62 26.81 -9.05
N GLN A 20 9.78 27.29 -9.96
CA GLN A 20 10.08 28.43 -10.83
C GLN A 20 9.94 29.79 -10.11
N LYS A 21 9.37 29.83 -8.91
CA LYS A 21 9.22 31.06 -8.10
C LYS A 21 10.48 31.40 -7.32
N THR A 22 10.67 32.69 -7.04
CA THR A 22 11.65 33.20 -6.07
C THR A 22 11.24 32.88 -4.63
N ASP A 23 12.15 33.03 -3.66
CA ASP A 23 11.87 32.66 -2.26
C ASP A 23 10.70 33.44 -1.63
N VAL A 24 10.53 34.72 -1.99
CA VAL A 24 9.39 35.54 -1.51
C VAL A 24 8.07 35.10 -2.17
N GLU A 25 8.09 34.82 -3.47
CA GLU A 25 6.92 34.34 -4.21
C GLU A 25 6.53 32.92 -3.80
N ARG A 26 7.49 32.09 -3.37
CA ARG A 26 7.25 30.72 -2.90
C ARG A 26 6.37 30.67 -1.67
N GLU A 27 6.61 31.53 -0.69
CA GLU A 27 5.76 31.61 0.51
C GLU A 27 4.35 32.04 0.14
N GLN A 28 4.21 33.08 -0.67
CA GLN A 28 2.88 33.53 -1.13
C GLN A 28 2.16 32.45 -1.93
N TYR A 29 2.84 31.79 -2.85
CA TYR A 29 2.30 30.69 -3.67
C TYR A 29 1.90 29.49 -2.81
N PHE A 30 2.70 29.15 -1.82
CA PHE A 30 2.39 28.10 -0.85
C PHE A 30 1.09 28.38 -0.11
N GLN A 31 0.95 29.58 0.46
CA GLN A 31 -0.24 29.95 1.23
C GLN A 31 -1.50 30.06 0.36
N SER A 32 -1.36 30.52 -0.88
CA SER A 32 -2.52 30.78 -1.77
C SER A 32 -2.95 29.60 -2.64
N HIS A 33 -2.06 28.64 -2.92
CA HIS A 33 -2.35 27.53 -3.85
C HIS A 33 -2.14 26.17 -3.21
N ILE A 34 -1.02 25.95 -2.52
CA ILE A 34 -0.66 24.62 -2.02
C ILE A 34 -1.42 24.28 -0.73
N MET A 35 -1.41 25.16 0.27
CA MET A 35 -2.11 24.95 1.54
C MET A 35 -3.62 24.72 1.34
N PRO A 36 -4.34 25.52 0.53
CA PRO A 36 -5.76 25.29 0.26
C PRO A 36 -6.04 23.94 -0.42
N TYR A 37 -5.16 23.49 -1.32
CA TYR A 37 -5.28 22.17 -1.93
C TYR A 37 -5.22 21.05 -0.89
N PHE A 38 -4.24 21.08 0.02
CA PHE A 38 -4.12 20.07 1.08
C PHE A 38 -5.29 20.12 2.06
N GLN A 39 -5.71 21.31 2.49
CA GLN A 39 -6.89 21.48 3.36
C GLN A 39 -8.15 20.89 2.73
N LYS A 40 -8.40 21.18 1.45
CA LYS A 40 -9.52 20.60 0.70
C LYS A 40 -9.42 19.07 0.66
N LYS A 41 -8.24 18.52 0.38
CA LYS A 41 -8.05 17.06 0.33
C LYS A 41 -8.29 16.40 1.69
N VAL A 42 -7.92 17.06 2.79
CA VAL A 42 -8.21 16.58 4.15
C VAL A 42 -9.71 16.55 4.41
N GLN A 43 -10.43 17.62 4.06
CA GLN A 43 -11.89 17.66 4.16
C GLN A 43 -12.56 16.53 3.35
N GLU A 44 -12.04 16.21 2.16
CA GLU A 44 -12.50 15.06 1.37
C GLU A 44 -12.29 13.71 2.10
N LEU A 45 -11.24 13.59 2.92
CA LEU A 45 -10.94 12.39 3.71
C LEU A 45 -11.77 12.30 5.00
N GLU A 46 -12.14 13.42 5.61
CA GLU A 46 -12.86 13.48 6.89
C GLU A 46 -14.12 12.62 6.88
N HIS A 47 -14.87 12.60 5.77
CA HIS A 47 -16.08 11.78 5.64
C HIS A 47 -15.83 10.26 5.71
N GLY A 48 -14.61 9.80 5.45
CA GLY A 48 -14.22 8.39 5.56
C GLY A 48 -13.50 8.02 6.86
N LEU A 49 -13.11 9.03 7.65
CA LEU A 49 -12.45 8.85 8.94
C LEU A 49 -13.50 8.60 10.04
N ARG A 50 -13.17 7.71 10.96
CA ARG A 50 -13.98 7.34 12.13
C ARG A 50 -13.13 7.34 13.40
N GLY A 51 -13.77 7.44 14.56
CA GLY A 51 -13.12 7.46 15.87
C GLY A 51 -13.76 8.49 16.80
N LYS A 52 -13.20 8.68 17.99
CA LYS A 52 -13.60 9.80 18.86
C LYS A 52 -13.18 11.10 18.22
N GLU A 53 -14.08 12.08 18.21
CA GLU A 53 -13.90 13.38 17.56
C GLU A 53 -12.57 14.03 17.97
N ASP A 54 -12.26 14.10 19.27
CA ASP A 54 -11.02 14.68 19.77
C ASP A 54 -9.75 14.06 19.17
N HIS A 55 -9.72 12.74 18.97
CA HIS A 55 -8.55 12.05 18.42
C HIS A 55 -8.41 12.25 16.91
N VAL A 56 -9.54 12.30 16.20
CA VAL A 56 -9.54 12.62 14.78
C VAL A 56 -9.06 14.06 14.59
N GLN A 57 -9.59 15.00 15.38
CA GLN A 57 -9.18 16.39 15.37
C GLN A 57 -7.70 16.56 15.75
N GLU A 58 -7.19 15.84 16.76
CA GLU A 58 -5.77 15.89 17.14
C GLU A 58 -4.84 15.36 16.04
N LYS A 59 -5.15 14.19 15.43
CA LYS A 59 -4.33 13.58 14.37
C LYS A 59 -4.38 14.39 13.06
N VAL A 60 -5.50 15.06 12.77
CA VAL A 60 -5.65 15.86 11.53
C VAL A 60 -5.18 17.31 11.73
N TRP A 61 -5.64 17.96 12.78
CA TRP A 61 -5.56 19.41 13.01
C TRP A 61 -4.78 19.81 14.26
N GLY A 62 -4.29 18.87 15.09
CA GLY A 62 -3.50 19.20 16.29
C GLY A 62 -2.12 19.79 15.99
N SER A 63 -1.39 20.20 17.03
CA SER A 63 -0.01 20.71 16.96
C SER A 63 0.97 19.57 16.59
N GLY A 64 0.96 19.17 15.32
CA GLY A 64 1.61 17.95 14.84
C GLY A 64 0.66 17.01 14.08
N GLY A 65 -0.58 17.41 13.85
CA GLY A 65 -1.50 16.68 12.97
C GLY A 65 -1.14 16.82 11.48
N LEU A 66 -1.81 16.05 10.63
CA LEU A 66 -1.55 15.98 9.18
C LEU A 66 -1.46 17.37 8.54
N VAL A 67 -2.41 18.27 8.79
CA VAL A 67 -2.43 19.60 8.15
C VAL A 67 -1.39 20.54 8.73
N ASN A 68 -1.29 20.60 10.05
CA ASN A 68 -0.34 21.48 10.72
C ASN A 68 1.11 21.00 10.63
N SER A 69 1.34 19.75 10.21
CA SER A 69 2.68 19.28 9.85
C SER A 69 3.20 19.95 8.56
N ILE A 70 2.29 20.56 7.79
CA ILE A 70 2.52 21.24 6.52
C ILE A 70 2.63 22.75 6.77
N THR A 71 3.53 23.19 7.64
CA THR A 71 3.56 24.58 8.15
C THR A 71 4.46 25.55 7.39
N SER A 72 5.24 25.07 6.42
CA SER A 72 6.13 25.89 5.62
C SER A 72 6.38 25.32 4.22
N PRO A 73 6.78 26.16 3.25
CA PRO A 73 7.14 25.71 1.91
C PRO A 73 8.25 24.67 1.88
N ARG A 74 9.26 24.81 2.75
CA ARG A 74 10.29 23.77 2.94
C ARG A 74 9.66 22.48 3.45
N SER A 75 8.78 22.57 4.44
CA SER A 75 8.08 21.39 4.97
C SER A 75 7.07 20.75 4.03
N ILE A 76 6.67 21.32 2.89
CA ILE A 76 5.85 20.57 1.89
C ILE A 76 6.71 19.63 1.05
N PHE A 77 7.94 20.03 0.76
CA PHE A 77 8.88 19.19 0.03
C PHE A 77 9.74 18.34 0.98
N GLU A 78 9.75 18.70 2.27
CA GLU A 78 10.40 18.00 3.39
C GLU A 78 9.37 17.60 4.46
N VAL A 79 8.10 17.37 4.10
CA VAL A 79 7.09 16.97 5.10
C VAL A 79 7.69 15.78 5.82
N LYS A 80 7.68 15.83 7.15
CA LYS A 80 8.16 14.74 8.00
C LYS A 80 7.58 13.45 7.42
N HIS A 81 8.43 12.62 6.82
CA HIS A 81 8.01 11.69 5.75
C HIS A 81 6.87 10.76 6.17
N GLY A 82 6.73 10.52 7.48
CA GLY A 82 5.58 9.85 8.08
C GLY A 82 4.23 10.43 7.68
N TYR A 83 3.98 11.74 7.83
CA TYR A 83 2.65 12.33 7.59
C TYR A 83 2.23 12.30 6.12
N LEU A 84 3.18 12.43 5.17
CA LEU A 84 2.87 12.23 3.75
C LEU A 84 2.48 10.78 3.46
N GLY A 85 3.20 9.81 4.04
CA GLY A 85 2.82 8.41 3.87
C GLY A 85 1.47 8.08 4.49
N GLU A 86 1.19 8.63 5.68
CA GLU A 86 -0.16 8.52 6.29
C GLU A 86 -1.23 9.14 5.39
N PHE A 87 -0.96 10.30 4.80
CA PHE A 87 -1.90 10.94 3.89
C PHE A 87 -2.14 10.11 2.61
N GLU A 88 -1.07 9.60 1.99
CA GLU A 88 -1.16 8.74 0.81
C GLU A 88 -1.91 7.44 1.10
N PHE A 89 -1.70 6.88 2.29
CA PHE A 89 -2.43 5.74 2.80
C PHE A 89 -3.93 6.05 2.92
N LEU A 90 -4.29 7.13 3.62
CA LEU A 90 -5.70 7.51 3.83
C LEU A 90 -6.42 7.80 2.52
N GLN A 91 -5.77 8.51 1.60
CA GLN A 91 -6.30 8.74 0.25
C GLN A 91 -6.56 7.42 -0.47
N ARG A 92 -5.60 6.48 -0.45
CA ARG A 92 -5.79 5.17 -1.05
C ARG A 92 -6.97 4.43 -0.42
N LYS A 93 -7.01 4.31 0.91
CA LYS A 93 -8.04 3.51 1.59
C LYS A 93 -9.44 4.13 1.47
N ILE A 94 -9.58 5.43 1.71
CA ILE A 94 -10.88 6.10 1.77
C ILE A 94 -11.40 6.44 0.38
N LEU A 95 -10.56 7.04 -0.47
CA LEU A 95 -11.01 7.58 -1.75
C LEU A 95 -10.93 6.56 -2.89
N ILE A 96 -9.97 5.62 -2.85
CA ILE A 96 -9.79 4.61 -3.90
C ILE A 96 -10.49 3.31 -3.53
N GLU A 97 -10.04 2.68 -2.44
CA GLU A 97 -10.55 1.37 -2.01
C GLU A 97 -11.94 1.46 -1.36
N LYS A 98 -12.39 2.68 -1.02
CA LYS A 98 -13.68 2.96 -0.36
C LYS A 98 -13.85 2.12 0.93
N VAL A 99 -12.76 1.99 1.67
CA VAL A 99 -12.65 1.32 2.97
C VAL A 99 -12.76 2.37 4.07
N PRO A 100 -13.71 2.25 5.02
CA PRO A 100 -13.75 3.09 6.20
C PRO A 100 -12.50 2.89 7.06
N VAL A 101 -11.92 3.99 7.54
CA VAL A 101 -10.71 3.99 8.36
C VAL A 101 -11.00 4.61 9.71
N GLU A 102 -10.73 3.87 10.78
CA GLU A 102 -10.81 4.35 12.15
C GLU A 102 -9.42 4.77 12.64
N ILE A 103 -9.33 5.97 13.21
CA ILE A 103 -8.10 6.46 13.87
C ILE A 103 -8.08 5.87 15.28
N LEU A 104 -7.00 5.15 15.59
CA LEU A 104 -6.85 4.52 16.89
C LEU A 104 -6.32 5.52 17.92
N PRO A 105 -6.91 5.57 19.13
CA PRO A 105 -6.47 6.51 20.15
C PRO A 105 -5.06 6.16 20.63
N GLU A 106 -4.16 7.16 20.69
CA GLU A 106 -2.97 7.03 21.53
C GLU A 106 -3.42 7.04 23.00
N LYS A 107 -2.87 6.15 23.83
CA LYS A 107 -2.97 6.36 25.28
C LYS A 107 -2.14 7.59 25.61
N GLN A 108 -2.79 8.73 25.80
CA GLN A 108 -2.18 9.81 26.57
C GLN A 108 -1.88 9.22 27.94
N ASN A 109 -0.60 9.10 28.29
CA ASN A 109 -0.20 8.84 29.67
C ASN A 109 -0.71 10.02 30.48
N VAL A 110 -1.91 9.88 31.06
CA VAL A 110 -2.34 10.68 32.20
C VAL A 110 -1.30 10.38 33.27
N LYS A 111 -0.34 11.30 33.41
CA LYS A 111 0.81 11.29 34.32
C LYS A 111 0.62 10.30 35.46
N LEU A 112 1.39 9.20 35.48
CA LEU A 112 1.71 8.42 36.69
C LEU A 112 2.80 7.39 36.33
N LYS A 113 3.98 7.60 36.93
CA LYS A 113 5.18 6.74 37.01
C LYS A 113 6.25 6.87 35.90
N GLU A 114 7.47 7.11 36.39
CA GLU A 114 8.73 7.42 35.71
C GLU A 114 9.34 6.25 34.90
N THR A 115 8.53 5.34 34.35
CA THR A 115 9.01 4.33 33.42
C THR A 115 8.67 4.76 32.00
N SER A 116 9.62 5.47 31.41
CA SER A 116 9.64 6.06 30.09
C SER A 116 9.67 5.02 28.95
N SER A 117 8.54 4.39 28.67
CA SER A 117 8.31 3.98 27.29
C SER A 117 6.91 4.38 26.88
N HIS A 118 6.82 5.44 26.06
CA HIS A 118 5.59 5.81 25.39
C HIS A 118 5.05 4.59 24.63
N GLU A 119 4.03 3.95 25.18
CA GLU A 119 3.30 2.88 24.52
C GLU A 119 2.45 3.51 23.41
N LYS A 120 2.97 3.49 22.18
CA LYS A 120 2.21 3.94 21.01
C LYS A 120 1.37 2.79 20.47
N ASN A 121 0.08 3.02 20.37
CA ASN A 121 -0.80 2.16 19.60
C ASN A 121 -0.48 2.29 18.10
N PRO A 122 -0.84 1.29 17.28
CA PRO A 122 -0.83 1.41 15.84
C PRO A 122 -1.71 2.56 15.34
N ASP A 123 -1.39 3.12 14.17
CA ASP A 123 -2.05 4.33 13.67
C ASP A 123 -3.55 4.17 13.36
N PHE A 124 -3.94 3.09 12.67
CA PHE A 124 -5.26 2.97 12.06
C PHE A 124 -5.88 1.58 12.22
N LYS A 125 -7.19 1.53 12.05
CA LYS A 125 -7.98 0.31 11.92
C LYS A 125 -8.86 0.37 10.69
N LEU A 126 -8.70 -0.58 9.78
CA LEU A 126 -9.46 -0.71 8.55
C LEU A 126 -10.68 -1.59 8.78
N ILE A 127 -11.86 -1.10 8.40
CA ILE A 127 -13.11 -1.84 8.49
C ILE A 127 -13.43 -2.42 7.12
N LEU A 128 -13.05 -3.68 6.90
CA LEU A 128 -13.19 -4.32 5.60
C LEU A 128 -14.63 -4.82 5.38
N LYS A 129 -15.23 -4.43 4.24
CA LYS A 129 -16.63 -4.75 3.87
C LYS A 129 -16.90 -6.25 3.80
N GLU A 130 -15.90 -7.04 3.42
CA GLU A 130 -16.02 -8.49 3.41
C GLU A 130 -15.85 -9.05 4.83
N LYS A 131 -16.98 -9.32 5.48
CA LYS A 131 -17.12 -10.14 6.71
C LYS A 131 -16.80 -9.45 8.04
N SER A 132 -17.00 -8.14 8.16
CA SER A 132 -16.73 -7.37 9.39
C SER A 132 -15.32 -7.63 9.91
N LYS A 133 -14.37 -7.78 8.99
CA LYS A 133 -12.97 -7.97 9.33
C LYS A 133 -12.38 -6.63 9.66
N GLU A 134 -11.80 -6.55 10.84
CA GLU A 134 -11.04 -5.40 11.28
C GLU A 134 -9.57 -5.73 11.08
N LEU A 135 -8.83 -4.80 10.47
CA LEU A 135 -7.39 -4.92 10.29
C LEU A 135 -6.73 -3.71 10.92
N ILE A 136 -5.96 -3.94 11.98
CA ILE A 136 -5.13 -2.89 12.56
C ILE A 136 -3.92 -2.70 11.64
N THR A 137 -3.61 -1.45 11.31
CA THR A 137 -2.60 -1.08 10.34
C THR A 137 -1.72 0.03 10.91
N GLU A 138 -0.42 -0.21 10.84
CA GLU A 138 0.62 0.79 11.13
C GLU A 138 1.16 1.31 9.80
N VAL A 139 1.34 2.63 9.70
CA VAL A 139 1.89 3.25 8.49
C VAL A 139 3.28 3.82 8.80
N LYS A 140 4.28 3.44 8.02
CA LYS A 140 5.64 3.97 8.14
C LYS A 140 6.12 4.49 6.81
N SER A 141 6.90 5.57 6.85
CA SER A 141 7.61 6.06 5.66
C SER A 141 9.10 6.11 5.94
N PRO A 142 9.95 5.59 5.05
CA PRO A 142 11.38 5.75 5.16
C PRO A 142 11.75 7.22 4.97
N THR A 143 12.77 7.66 5.70
CA THR A 143 13.32 9.03 5.64
C THR A 143 14.56 9.14 4.74
N SER A 144 14.97 8.02 4.14
CA SER A 144 16.17 7.90 3.31
C SER A 144 16.06 6.67 2.43
N ASP A 145 16.81 6.67 1.33
CA ASP A 145 16.99 5.54 0.40
C ASP A 145 17.71 4.31 1.00
N ASP A 146 18.10 4.36 2.26
CA ASP A 146 18.78 3.26 2.94
C ASP A 146 17.83 2.07 3.19
N ILE A 147 17.94 1.06 2.31
CA ILE A 147 17.21 -0.20 2.38
C ILE A 147 17.39 -0.90 3.74
N LYS A 148 18.55 -0.74 4.40
CA LYS A 148 18.80 -1.35 5.72
C LYS A 148 17.88 -0.80 6.81
N ARG A 149 17.28 0.37 6.61
CA ARG A 149 16.32 0.94 7.56
C ARG A 149 14.95 0.27 7.50
N VAL A 150 14.62 -0.42 6.40
CA VAL A 150 13.34 -1.14 6.28
C VAL A 150 13.19 -2.19 7.38
N GLY A 151 14.24 -2.97 7.66
CA GLY A 151 14.21 -3.93 8.77
C GLY A 151 13.88 -3.27 10.12
N ARG A 152 14.42 -2.07 10.37
CA ARG A 152 14.09 -1.31 11.60
C ARG A 152 12.63 -0.87 11.64
N LEU A 153 12.04 -0.49 10.50
CA LEU A 153 10.61 -0.15 10.44
C LEU A 153 9.74 -1.36 10.82
N VAL A 154 10.05 -2.54 10.29
CA VAL A 154 9.37 -3.80 10.62
C VAL A 154 9.51 -4.12 12.11
N LYS A 155 10.71 -3.98 12.66
CA LYS A 155 10.98 -4.20 14.09
C LYS A 155 10.21 -3.21 14.98
N ASN A 156 10.19 -1.93 14.60
CA ASN A 156 9.49 -0.89 15.35
C ASN A 156 7.98 -1.10 15.36
N ALA A 157 7.38 -1.38 14.20
CA ALA A 157 5.96 -1.70 14.11
C ALA A 157 5.61 -2.91 14.98
N ASN A 158 6.42 -3.97 14.93
CA ASN A 158 6.24 -5.13 15.81
C ASN A 158 6.29 -4.79 17.30
N ASN A 159 7.21 -3.91 17.71
CA ASN A 159 7.27 -3.45 19.10
C ASN A 159 6.03 -2.65 19.49
N GLN A 160 5.48 -1.82 18.58
CA GLN A 160 4.22 -1.11 18.79
C GLN A 160 3.07 -2.11 18.97
N TYR A 161 2.91 -3.10 18.09
CA TYR A 161 1.89 -4.15 18.24
C TYR A 161 2.03 -4.93 19.55
N LYS A 162 3.26 -5.30 19.94
CA LYS A 162 3.52 -6.06 21.18
C LYS A 162 3.18 -5.26 22.45
N LYS A 163 3.44 -3.95 22.44
CA LYS A 163 3.22 -3.05 23.58
C LYS A 163 1.88 -2.31 23.48
N SER A 164 1.09 -2.60 22.45
CA SER A 164 -0.18 -1.93 22.23
C SER A 164 -1.16 -2.30 23.34
N SER A 165 -1.90 -1.29 23.76
CA SER A 165 -2.95 -1.42 24.77
C SER A 165 -4.31 -1.78 24.20
N LEU A 166 -4.39 -1.99 22.88
CA LEU A 166 -5.62 -2.42 22.21
C LEU A 166 -6.02 -3.79 22.75
N GLU A 167 -7.29 -3.92 23.13
CA GLU A 167 -7.83 -5.18 23.63
C GLU A 167 -7.64 -6.28 22.59
N THR A 168 -7.09 -7.39 23.04
CA THR A 168 -6.71 -8.54 22.19
C THR A 168 -7.90 -9.17 21.48
N GLU A 169 -9.13 -8.86 21.87
CA GLU A 169 -10.37 -9.33 21.24
C GLU A 169 -10.65 -8.66 19.89
N HIS A 170 -10.23 -7.41 19.66
CA HIS A 170 -10.60 -6.59 18.48
C HIS A 170 -9.63 -6.66 17.29
N THR A 171 -8.66 -7.55 17.32
CA THR A 171 -7.54 -7.51 16.37
C THR A 171 -7.77 -8.33 15.10
N PHE A 172 -8.57 -9.39 15.16
CA PHE A 172 -9.01 -10.26 14.06
C PHE A 172 -10.12 -11.17 14.61
N PRO A 173 -11.07 -11.70 13.83
CA PRO A 173 -11.92 -12.80 14.31
C PRO A 173 -11.05 -13.97 14.76
N GLU A 174 -11.37 -14.63 15.87
CA GLU A 174 -10.49 -15.61 16.56
C GLU A 174 -9.92 -16.71 15.64
N LYS A 175 -10.70 -17.15 14.65
CA LYS A 175 -10.29 -18.11 13.60
C LYS A 175 -9.19 -17.63 12.64
N PHE A 176 -8.84 -16.34 12.68
CA PHE A 176 -7.78 -15.72 11.89
C PHE A 176 -6.63 -15.20 12.76
N LYS A 177 -6.75 -15.26 14.09
CA LYS A 177 -5.63 -14.98 14.99
C LYS A 177 -4.63 -16.12 14.85
N MET A 178 -3.47 -15.82 14.28
CA MET A 178 -2.34 -16.75 14.29
C MET A 178 -1.82 -16.96 15.71
N PHE A 179 -1.92 -15.95 16.57
CA PHE A 179 -1.50 -16.03 17.97
C PHE A 179 -2.61 -15.49 18.88
N PRO A 180 -3.46 -16.36 19.45
CA PRO A 180 -4.51 -15.97 20.39
C PRO A 180 -3.96 -15.13 21.54
N GLY A 181 -4.73 -14.13 21.98
CA GLY A 181 -4.34 -13.23 23.07
C GLY A 181 -3.18 -12.29 22.74
N ARG A 182 -2.89 -12.01 21.46
CA ARG A 182 -1.91 -10.99 21.05
C ARG A 182 -2.49 -10.04 20.02
N THR A 183 -2.09 -8.78 20.13
CA THR A 183 -2.43 -7.74 19.14
C THR A 183 -1.61 -7.97 17.88
N GLN A 184 -2.31 -8.14 16.76
CA GLN A 184 -1.73 -8.43 15.45
C GLN A 184 -2.27 -7.47 14.39
N GLY A 185 -1.45 -7.17 13.37
CA GLY A 185 -1.86 -6.27 12.30
C GLY A 185 -0.92 -6.22 11.10
N SER A 186 -1.22 -5.30 10.19
CA SER A 186 -0.42 -5.04 8.99
C SER A 186 0.53 -3.85 9.18
N LEU A 187 1.66 -3.88 8.49
CA LEU A 187 2.55 -2.73 8.34
C LEU A 187 2.50 -2.30 6.88
N GLU A 188 2.20 -1.03 6.63
CA GLU A 188 2.29 -0.44 5.31
C GLU A 188 3.46 0.56 5.25
N ILE A 189 4.43 0.27 4.40
CA ILE A 189 5.61 1.11 4.18
C ILE A 189 5.37 1.96 2.93
N GLN A 190 5.24 3.28 3.09
CA GLN A 190 4.96 4.23 2.00
C GLN A 190 6.26 4.91 1.56
N TYR A 191 6.73 4.59 0.35
CA TYR A 191 7.81 5.29 -0.31
C TYR A 191 7.26 6.42 -1.18
N ASN A 192 7.85 7.60 -1.05
CA ASN A 192 7.53 8.75 -1.89
C ASN A 192 8.39 8.80 -3.17
N ASP A 193 8.03 9.71 -4.08
CA ASP A 193 8.69 9.95 -5.37
C ASP A 193 10.18 10.33 -5.33
N LYS A 194 10.79 10.54 -4.15
CA LYS A 194 12.24 10.74 -4.05
C LYS A 194 13.03 9.42 -4.06
N HIS A 195 12.37 8.30 -3.79
CA HIS A 195 13.01 7.01 -3.59
C HIS A 195 12.96 6.10 -4.84
N VAL A 196 12.85 6.68 -6.04
CA VAL A 196 12.61 5.93 -7.28
C VAL A 196 13.69 4.89 -7.56
N ALA A 197 14.96 5.21 -7.29
CA ALA A 197 16.09 4.31 -7.51
C ALA A 197 16.10 3.10 -6.57
N VAL A 198 15.48 3.21 -5.40
CA VAL A 198 15.41 2.13 -4.41
C VAL A 198 14.32 1.10 -4.73
N LEU A 199 13.36 1.50 -5.55
CA LEU A 199 12.23 0.66 -5.94
C LEU A 199 12.32 0.18 -7.39
N ASP A 200 13.54 0.13 -7.94
CA ASP A 200 13.84 -0.72 -9.09
C ASP A 200 13.81 -2.20 -8.68
N GLU A 201 13.86 -3.11 -9.66
CA GLU A 201 13.74 -4.56 -9.41
C GLU A 201 14.80 -5.07 -8.40
N ALA A 202 16.05 -4.60 -8.54
CA ALA A 202 17.14 -4.99 -7.66
C ALA A 202 16.97 -4.45 -6.23
N GLY A 203 16.47 -3.22 -6.08
CA GLY A 203 16.18 -2.57 -4.83
C GLY A 203 14.98 -3.19 -4.12
N VAL A 204 13.91 -3.53 -4.84
CA VAL A 204 12.75 -4.26 -4.30
C VAL A 204 13.17 -5.62 -3.75
N LYS A 205 14.06 -6.34 -4.43
CA LYS A 205 14.60 -7.62 -3.93
C LYS A 205 15.39 -7.44 -2.63
N LYS A 206 16.24 -6.42 -2.54
CA LYS A 206 16.97 -6.11 -1.30
C LYS A 206 16.03 -5.71 -0.16
N ILE A 207 14.97 -4.95 -0.46
CA ILE A 207 13.92 -4.62 0.50
C ILE A 207 13.24 -5.90 1.01
N GLU A 208 12.88 -6.81 0.10
CA GLU A 208 12.30 -8.10 0.46
C GLU A 208 13.20 -8.89 1.42
N GLU A 209 14.50 -8.99 1.11
CA GLU A 209 15.48 -9.67 1.97
C GLU A 209 15.53 -9.06 3.37
N GLN A 210 15.57 -7.72 3.48
CA GLN A 210 15.55 -7.02 4.77
C GLN A 210 14.25 -7.23 5.54
N ILE A 211 13.09 -7.24 4.86
CA ILE A 211 11.82 -7.52 5.53
C ILE A 211 11.82 -8.96 6.02
N ARG A 212 12.21 -9.94 5.20
CA ARG A 212 12.22 -11.37 5.56
C ARG A 212 13.07 -11.67 6.79
N GLU A 213 14.19 -10.97 6.97
CA GLU A 213 15.06 -11.17 8.13
C GLU A 213 14.35 -10.85 9.46
N GLU A 214 13.63 -9.73 9.50
CA GLU A 214 12.92 -9.24 10.70
C GLU A 214 11.50 -9.79 10.80
N PHE A 215 10.92 -10.21 9.68
CA PHE A 215 9.60 -10.82 9.54
C PHE A 215 9.63 -12.36 9.59
N SER A 216 10.78 -12.95 9.90
CA SER A 216 10.97 -14.40 10.01
C SER A 216 10.00 -15.06 11.02
N PRO A 217 9.58 -16.32 10.82
CA PRO A 217 8.60 -17.00 11.69
C PRO A 217 8.98 -17.03 13.18
N ASN A 218 10.29 -17.05 13.44
CA ASN A 218 10.88 -17.12 14.79
C ASN A 218 10.99 -15.74 15.46
N LYS A 219 10.81 -14.65 14.70
CA LYS A 219 10.88 -13.28 15.19
C LYS A 219 9.52 -12.60 15.12
N HIS A 220 9.31 -11.64 16.03
CA HIS A 220 8.38 -10.53 15.81
C HIS A 220 6.97 -10.93 15.29
N ARG A 221 6.12 -11.46 16.17
CA ARG A 221 4.81 -12.06 15.87
C ARG A 221 3.61 -11.09 15.76
N GLY A 222 3.83 -9.79 15.96
CA GLY A 222 2.77 -8.78 15.97
C GLY A 222 2.36 -8.36 14.56
N VAL A 223 3.33 -8.15 13.68
CA VAL A 223 3.06 -7.90 12.26
C VAL A 223 2.79 -9.25 11.57
N VAL A 224 1.70 -9.33 10.83
CA VAL A 224 1.30 -10.53 10.06
C VAL A 224 1.24 -10.29 8.56
N GLN A 225 1.34 -9.02 8.15
CA GLN A 225 1.39 -8.59 6.75
C GLN A 225 2.27 -7.35 6.64
N VAL A 226 3.13 -7.29 5.64
CA VAL A 226 3.94 -6.11 5.29
C VAL A 226 3.68 -5.76 3.83
N GLY A 227 3.11 -4.60 3.56
CA GLY A 227 2.93 -4.05 2.23
C GLY A 227 3.88 -2.88 1.99
N VAL A 228 4.60 -2.88 0.88
CA VAL A 228 5.45 -1.77 0.44
C VAL A 228 4.78 -1.10 -0.74
N TYR A 229 4.56 0.20 -0.62
CA TYR A 229 3.82 0.98 -1.59
C TYR A 229 4.67 2.13 -2.14
N ARG A 230 4.40 2.48 -3.39
CA ARG A 230 4.90 3.69 -4.06
C ARG A 230 3.76 4.34 -4.80
N ASN A 231 3.50 5.61 -4.52
CA ASN A 231 2.47 6.39 -5.22
C ASN A 231 1.11 5.66 -5.25
N HIS A 232 0.69 5.19 -4.08
CA HIS A 232 -0.52 4.37 -3.88
C HIS A 232 -0.50 2.97 -4.53
N GLU A 233 0.52 2.59 -5.28
CA GLU A 233 0.63 1.26 -5.88
C GLU A 233 1.41 0.30 -4.98
N LEU A 234 0.88 -0.90 -4.78
CA LEU A 234 1.57 -1.97 -4.06
C LEU A 234 2.73 -2.48 -4.93
N VAL A 235 3.93 -2.50 -4.37
CA VAL A 235 5.17 -2.94 -5.05
C VAL A 235 5.61 -4.32 -4.53
N LEU A 236 5.47 -4.55 -3.23
CA LEU A 236 5.83 -5.81 -2.59
C LEU A 236 4.85 -6.08 -1.44
N GLU A 237 4.36 -7.31 -1.35
CA GLU A 237 3.62 -7.77 -0.18
C GLU A 237 4.19 -9.08 0.34
N LEU A 238 4.36 -9.13 1.66
CA LEU A 238 4.77 -10.32 2.39
C LEU A 238 3.72 -10.57 3.48
N GLN A 239 3.12 -11.76 3.46
CA GLN A 239 2.11 -12.17 4.43
C GLN A 239 2.54 -13.47 5.12
N ARG A 240 2.13 -13.65 6.37
CA ARG A 240 2.24 -14.95 7.04
C ARG A 240 0.99 -15.79 6.81
N ASP A 241 1.21 -17.06 6.44
CA ASP A 241 0.12 -18.03 6.40
C ASP A 241 -0.23 -18.56 7.81
N ARG A 242 -1.19 -19.49 7.88
CA ARG A 242 -1.62 -20.09 9.14
C ARG A 242 -0.53 -20.93 9.82
N GLN A 243 0.43 -21.43 9.05
CA GLN A 243 1.60 -22.17 9.49
C GLN A 243 2.76 -21.22 9.86
N ASN A 244 2.50 -19.91 9.89
CA ASN A 244 3.47 -18.86 10.20
C ASN A 244 4.63 -18.82 9.19
N GLN A 245 4.46 -19.34 7.98
CA GLN A 245 5.43 -19.24 6.90
C GLN A 245 5.24 -17.92 6.14
N ILE A 246 6.35 -17.35 5.66
CA ILE A 246 6.30 -16.12 4.87
C ILE A 246 5.94 -16.48 3.42
N VAL A 247 4.75 -16.05 3.00
CA VAL A 247 4.27 -16.12 1.63
C VAL A 247 4.49 -14.75 0.98
N LYS A 248 5.13 -14.74 -0.19
CA LYS A 248 5.21 -13.54 -1.03
C LYS A 248 3.94 -13.46 -1.87
N THR A 249 3.25 -12.34 -1.78
CA THR A 249 2.12 -12.02 -2.66
C THR A 249 2.53 -10.84 -3.53
N TYR A 250 2.39 -11.00 -4.83
CA TYR A 250 2.53 -9.87 -5.77
C TYR A 250 1.18 -9.16 -5.86
N PRO A 251 1.15 -7.85 -6.16
CA PRO A 251 -0.09 -7.19 -6.53
C PRO A 251 -0.78 -7.97 -7.66
N VAL A 252 -2.11 -8.13 -7.54
CA VAL A 252 -2.99 -8.89 -8.46
C VAL A 252 -2.76 -8.55 -9.94
N ARG A 253 -2.21 -7.37 -10.27
CA ARG A 253 -1.87 -6.98 -11.65
C ARG A 253 -0.82 -7.89 -12.31
N GLU A 254 0.14 -8.46 -11.57
CA GLU A 254 1.10 -9.40 -12.15
C GLU A 254 0.52 -10.81 -12.27
N GLN A 255 -0.29 -11.24 -11.30
CA GLN A 255 -1.05 -12.49 -11.41
C GLN A 255 -2.04 -12.44 -12.59
N THR A 256 -2.63 -11.28 -12.88
CA THR A 256 -3.51 -11.13 -14.06
C THR A 256 -2.71 -11.21 -15.36
N LYS A 257 -1.45 -10.76 -15.40
CA LYS A 257 -0.57 -10.89 -16.57
C LYS A 257 -0.04 -12.32 -16.73
N GLU A 258 0.33 -13.00 -15.66
CA GLU A 258 0.73 -14.42 -15.71
C GLU A 258 -0.45 -15.32 -16.06
N LEU A 259 -1.62 -15.12 -15.45
CA LEU A 259 -2.85 -15.86 -15.80
C LEU A 259 -3.29 -15.55 -17.23
N ALA A 260 -3.24 -14.29 -17.68
CA ALA A 260 -3.55 -13.93 -19.07
C ALA A 260 -2.50 -14.45 -20.07
N ALA A 261 -1.21 -14.50 -19.71
CA ALA A 261 -0.17 -15.08 -20.55
C ALA A 261 -0.28 -16.61 -20.64
N THR A 262 -0.79 -17.25 -19.57
CA THR A 262 -1.05 -18.70 -19.54
C THR A 262 -2.30 -19.04 -20.34
N ASP A 263 -3.37 -18.23 -20.27
CA ASP A 263 -4.57 -18.37 -21.09
C ASP A 263 -4.32 -18.04 -22.57
N GLN A 264 -3.46 -17.07 -22.88
CA GLN A 264 -3.09 -16.79 -24.27
C GLN A 264 -2.24 -17.90 -24.89
N ARG A 265 -1.34 -18.53 -24.11
CA ARG A 265 -0.58 -19.71 -24.56
C ARG A 265 -1.48 -20.93 -24.76
N SER A 266 -2.42 -21.20 -23.85
CA SER A 266 -3.36 -22.31 -24.00
C SER A 266 -4.27 -22.11 -25.21
N GLN A 267 -4.75 -20.88 -25.46
CA GLN A 267 -5.55 -20.57 -26.65
C GLN A 267 -4.74 -20.65 -27.94
N LEU A 268 -3.46 -20.25 -27.95
CA LEU A 268 -2.58 -20.36 -29.12
C LEU A 268 -2.24 -21.81 -29.47
N ASP A 269 -2.08 -22.68 -28.48
CA ASP A 269 -1.80 -24.09 -28.71
C ASP A 269 -3.05 -24.83 -29.20
N VAL A 270 -4.24 -24.49 -28.67
CA VAL A 270 -5.53 -24.96 -29.21
C VAL A 270 -5.76 -24.45 -30.64
N LEU A 271 -5.43 -23.19 -30.94
CA LEU A 271 -5.52 -22.64 -32.31
C LEU A 271 -4.54 -23.29 -33.28
N LYS A 272 -3.33 -23.64 -32.84
CA LYS A 272 -2.36 -24.37 -33.68
C LYS A 272 -2.83 -25.79 -33.99
N GLU A 273 -3.44 -26.47 -33.02
CA GLU A 273 -4.01 -27.81 -33.18
C GLU A 273 -5.22 -27.79 -34.13
N VAL A 274 -6.13 -26.83 -33.96
CA VAL A 274 -7.26 -26.62 -34.89
C VAL A 274 -6.80 -26.23 -36.30
N VAL A 275 -5.72 -25.45 -36.42
CA VAL A 275 -5.13 -25.10 -37.72
C VAL A 275 -4.40 -26.29 -38.34
N SER A 276 -3.73 -27.15 -37.58
CA SER A 276 -3.12 -28.38 -38.13
C SER A 276 -4.18 -29.36 -38.60
N ASP A 277 -5.24 -29.57 -37.82
CA ASP A 277 -6.35 -30.46 -38.17
C ASP A 277 -7.09 -30.00 -39.43
N ASN A 278 -7.30 -28.69 -39.57
CA ASN A 278 -7.90 -28.13 -40.78
C ASN A 278 -6.96 -28.21 -41.99
N ARG A 279 -5.64 -28.14 -41.80
CA ARG A 279 -4.65 -28.32 -42.86
C ARG A 279 -4.59 -29.77 -43.34
N GLU A 280 -4.75 -30.74 -42.45
CA GLU A 280 -4.83 -32.16 -42.80
C GLU A 280 -6.14 -32.49 -43.52
N LYS A 281 -7.28 -32.02 -43.00
CA LYS A 281 -8.58 -32.17 -43.68
C LYS A 281 -8.59 -31.52 -45.07
N SER A 282 -7.96 -30.35 -45.22
CA SER A 282 -7.83 -29.69 -46.53
C SER A 282 -6.97 -30.49 -47.52
N LYS A 283 -5.89 -31.14 -47.07
CA LYS A 283 -5.10 -32.06 -47.91
C LYS A 283 -5.89 -33.31 -48.32
N GLU A 284 -6.72 -33.83 -47.42
CA GLU A 284 -7.55 -35.00 -47.67
C GLU A 284 -8.66 -34.69 -48.68
N VAL A 285 -9.33 -33.54 -48.57
CA VAL A 285 -10.29 -33.05 -49.56
C VAL A 285 -9.62 -32.83 -50.92
N GLN A 286 -8.41 -32.26 -50.96
CA GLN A 286 -7.67 -32.07 -52.21
C GLN A 286 -7.29 -33.41 -52.87
N LYS A 287 -6.98 -34.43 -52.06
CA LYS A 287 -6.68 -35.79 -52.53
C LYS A 287 -7.92 -36.46 -53.13
N VAL A 288 -9.08 -36.34 -52.49
CA VAL A 288 -10.36 -36.86 -53.01
C VAL A 288 -10.76 -36.14 -54.29
N LEU A 289 -10.60 -34.82 -54.36
CA LEU A 289 -10.88 -34.04 -55.58
C LEU A 289 -9.96 -34.42 -56.75
N ASN A 290 -8.69 -34.73 -56.49
CA ASN A 290 -7.76 -35.18 -57.53
C ASN A 290 -8.09 -36.60 -57.99
N GLN A 291 -8.51 -37.50 -57.10
CA GLN A 291 -8.97 -38.85 -57.47
C GLN A 291 -10.27 -38.82 -58.28
N GLY A 292 -11.21 -37.91 -57.96
CA GLY A 292 -12.42 -37.70 -58.76
C GLY A 292 -12.11 -37.24 -60.20
N ARG A 293 -11.11 -36.37 -60.37
CA ARG A 293 -10.66 -35.89 -61.69
C ARG A 293 -9.92 -36.93 -62.54
N GLU A 294 -9.33 -37.94 -61.90
CA GLU A 294 -8.72 -39.07 -62.60
C GLU A 294 -9.76 -40.09 -63.07
N LEU A 295 -10.91 -40.20 -62.38
CA LEU A 295 -12.02 -41.07 -62.76
C LEU A 295 -12.93 -40.47 -63.85
N GLU A 296 -12.89 -39.15 -64.06
CA GLU A 296 -13.59 -38.44 -65.13
C GLU A 296 -12.81 -38.40 -66.47
N ARG A 297 -11.59 -38.96 -66.52
CA ARG A 297 -10.77 -39.11 -67.73
C ARG A 297 -10.78 -40.55 -68.22
#